data_AF-A0A6G1KRH3-F1
#
_entry.id   AF-A0A6G1KRH3-F1
#
_cell.length_a   1.000
_cell.length_b   1.000
_cell.length_c   1.000
_cell.angle_alpha   90.00
_cell.angle_beta   90.00
_cell.angle_gamma   90.00
#
_symmetry.space_group_name_H-M   'P 1'
#
loop_
_entity.id
_entity.type
_entity.pdbx_description
1 polymer ?
#
loop_
_entity_poly.entity_id
_entity_poly.type
_entity_poly.pdbx_seq_one_letter_code
_entity_poly.pdbx_strand_id
1 'polypeptide(L)'
;MAPGGTITGSTLPYLPGAPSSFTAPARSDSPEPDVIREWRERRDLQVQHRDEISSERKAKTIKEAQENIDDFYDNYNNKKDKEIAKTKREAEEFLANRDDTTAGGTSWERIAKLVDLSGKGVKGGASGSEKQRFRELLLSLRKDDKAPGATGY
;
A
#
# COMPACT_ATOMS: atom_id res chain seq x y z
N MET A 1 -9.55 40.03 20.10
CA MET A 1 -9.68 40.31 21.54
C MET A 1 -10.46 39.19 22.20
N ALA A 2 -9.86 38.47 23.13
CA ALA A 2 -10.55 37.58 24.07
C ALA A 2 -9.98 37.88 25.47
N PRO A 3 -10.82 38.14 26.49
CA PRO A 3 -10.36 38.65 27.78
C PRO A 3 -9.70 37.55 28.60
N GLY A 4 -8.58 37.89 29.24
CA GLY A 4 -7.77 37.00 30.06
C GLY A 4 -8.52 36.50 31.30
N GLY A 5 -8.37 35.20 31.57
CA GLY A 5 -8.82 34.59 32.81
C GLY A 5 -8.00 35.13 33.98
N THR A 6 -8.67 35.73 34.94
CA THR A 6 -8.11 36.08 36.25
C THR A 6 -7.83 34.79 37.01
N ILE A 7 -6.56 34.38 37.02
CA ILE A 7 -6.05 33.33 37.89
C ILE A 7 -6.17 33.85 39.33
N THR A 8 -7.17 33.38 40.07
CA THR A 8 -7.26 33.54 41.52
C THR A 8 -6.19 32.65 42.17
N GLY A 9 -4.93 33.01 42.00
CA GLY A 9 -3.78 32.39 42.63
C GLY A 9 -3.02 33.47 43.38
N SER A 10 -2.99 33.37 44.70
CA SER A 10 -2.19 34.23 45.58
C SER A 10 -0.78 34.44 45.02
N THR A 11 -0.30 35.67 45.01
CA THR A 11 1.03 36.08 44.50
C THR A 11 2.21 35.61 45.36
N LEU A 12 1.99 34.65 46.25
CA LEU A 12 3.00 34.16 47.18
C LEU A 12 3.77 32.98 46.55
N PRO A 13 5.10 32.96 46.65
CA PRO A 13 5.91 31.85 46.17
C PRO A 13 5.56 30.57 46.92
N TYR A 14 5.34 29.49 46.18
CA TYR A 14 5.10 28.15 46.74
C TYR A 14 6.35 27.67 47.49
N LEU A 15 6.24 27.50 48.80
CA LEU A 15 7.32 27.04 49.66
C LEU A 15 7.01 25.60 50.15
N PRO A 16 7.71 24.57 49.64
CA PRO A 16 7.43 23.18 50.02
C PRO A 16 7.79 22.96 51.49
N GLY A 17 6.81 22.53 52.30
CA GLY A 17 6.99 22.24 53.73
C GLY A 17 6.45 23.28 54.71
N ALA A 18 5.90 24.42 54.23
CA ALA A 18 5.17 25.33 55.10
C ALA A 18 3.82 24.70 55.52
N PRO A 19 3.42 24.74 56.80
CA PRO A 19 2.10 24.27 57.21
C PRO A 19 1.05 25.16 56.57
N SER A 20 0.32 24.61 55.59
CA SER A 20 -0.86 25.28 55.03
C SER A 20 -1.85 25.52 56.16
N SER A 21 -2.05 26.78 56.56
CA SER A 21 -3.05 27.16 57.58
C SER A 21 -4.49 27.05 57.05
N PHE A 22 -4.69 26.47 55.86
CA PHE A 22 -6.01 26.24 55.30
C PHE A 22 -6.67 25.04 55.99
N THR A 23 -7.30 25.32 57.13
CA THR A 23 -8.29 24.42 57.71
C THR A 23 -9.54 24.53 56.85
N ALA A 24 -9.84 23.49 56.06
CA ALA A 24 -11.13 23.40 55.39
C ALA A 24 -12.22 23.49 56.47
N PRO A 25 -13.25 24.35 56.33
CA PRO A 25 -14.33 24.38 57.29
C PRO A 25 -14.92 22.97 57.38
N ALA A 26 -15.11 22.49 58.62
CA ALA A 26 -15.80 21.22 58.86
C ALA A 26 -17.12 21.27 58.09
N ARG A 27 -17.36 20.25 57.25
CA ARG A 27 -18.62 20.14 56.50
C ARG A 27 -19.76 20.28 57.51
N SER A 28 -20.58 21.32 57.36
CA SER A 28 -21.79 21.43 58.16
C SER A 28 -22.66 20.22 57.84
N ASP A 29 -23.19 19.54 58.87
CA ASP A 29 -24.17 18.43 58.74
C ASP A 29 -25.55 18.90 58.17
N SER A 30 -25.59 20.09 57.57
CA SER A 30 -26.76 20.59 56.85
C SER A 30 -26.88 19.85 55.52
N PRO A 31 -28.08 19.44 55.09
CA PRO A 31 -28.28 18.91 53.74
C PRO A 31 -27.76 19.91 52.70
N GLU A 32 -27.11 19.41 51.64
CA GLU A 32 -26.63 20.25 50.54
C GLU A 32 -27.81 21.07 49.95
N PRO A 33 -27.63 22.37 49.66
CA PRO A 33 -28.64 23.17 49.00
C PRO A 33 -29.09 22.53 47.67
N ASP A 34 -30.40 22.53 47.40
CA ASP A 34 -30.99 21.87 46.22
C ASP A 34 -30.37 22.32 44.88
N VAL A 35 -30.01 23.61 44.77
CA VAL A 35 -29.35 24.16 43.59
C VAL A 35 -27.98 23.50 43.32
N ILE A 36 -27.22 23.17 44.38
CA ILE A 36 -25.92 22.52 44.26
C ILE A 36 -26.11 21.06 43.86
N ARG A 37 -27.13 20.39 44.39
CA ARG A 37 -27.48 19.01 44.03
C ARG A 37 -27.87 18.92 42.55
N GLU A 38 -28.79 19.76 42.08
CA GLU A 38 -29.20 19.81 40.67
C GLU A 38 -28.04 20.15 39.73
N TRP A 39 -27.12 21.04 40.15
CA TRP A 39 -25.93 21.36 39.38
C TRP A 39 -24.96 20.18 39.28
N ARG A 40 -24.75 19.42 40.37
CA ARG A 40 -23.94 18.20 40.36
C ARG A 40 -24.55 17.16 39.41
N GLU A 41 -25.84 16.88 39.56
CA GLU A 41 -26.57 15.93 38.71
C GLU A 41 -26.44 16.30 37.22
N ARG A 42 -26.66 17.57 36.87
CA ARG A 42 -26.52 18.05 35.48
C ARG A 42 -25.10 17.91 34.95
N ARG A 43 -24.08 18.23 35.76
CA ARG A 43 -22.69 18.09 35.37
C ARG A 43 -22.32 16.62 35.16
N ASP A 44 -22.73 15.76 36.08
CA ASP A 44 -22.40 14.35 36.04
C ASP A 44 -23.06 13.68 34.83
N LEU A 45 -24.29 14.06 34.48
CA LEU A 45 -24.94 13.65 33.23
C LEU A 45 -24.18 14.12 31.98
N GLN A 46 -23.69 15.36 31.95
CA GLN A 46 -22.89 15.87 30.83
C GLN A 46 -21.54 15.14 30.70
N VAL A 47 -20.91 14.80 31.82
CA VAL A 47 -19.67 14.01 31.83
C VAL A 47 -19.94 12.61 31.30
N GLN A 48 -20.96 11.92 31.81
CA GLN A 48 -21.35 10.59 31.34
C GLN A 48 -21.62 10.58 29.83
N HIS A 49 -22.39 11.55 29.32
CA HIS A 49 -22.67 11.64 27.88
C HIS A 49 -21.40 11.84 27.04
N ARG A 50 -20.45 12.66 27.52
CA ARG A 50 -19.17 12.86 26.83
C ARG A 50 -18.29 11.62 26.87
N ASP A 51 -18.30 10.89 27.98
CA ASP A 51 -17.55 9.64 28.14
C ASP A 51 -18.13 8.54 27.24
N GLU A 52 -19.45 8.46 27.12
CA GLU A 52 -20.14 7.54 26.22
C GLU A 52 -19.76 7.81 24.76
N ILE A 53 -19.89 9.07 24.29
CA ILE A 53 -19.46 9.46 22.94
C ILE A 53 -17.97 9.15 22.71
N SER A 54 -17.12 9.42 23.70
CA SER A 54 -15.68 9.14 23.61
C SER A 54 -15.42 7.63 23.47
N SER A 55 -16.14 6.81 24.23
CA SER A 55 -16.04 5.35 24.19
C SER A 55 -16.52 4.79 22.85
N GLU A 56 -17.65 5.27 22.32
CA GLU A 56 -18.19 4.88 21.02
C GLU A 56 -17.24 5.24 19.88
N ARG A 57 -16.68 6.45 19.91
CA ARG A 57 -15.70 6.88 18.91
C ARG A 57 -14.45 6.01 18.92
N LYS A 58 -13.93 5.67 20.11
CA LYS A 58 -12.79 4.75 20.25
C LYS A 58 -13.13 3.36 19.71
N ALA A 59 -14.29 2.81 20.07
CA ALA A 59 -14.74 1.52 19.57
C ALA A 59 -14.87 1.51 18.04
N LYS A 60 -15.44 2.57 17.45
CA LYS A 60 -15.52 2.73 16.00
C LYS A 60 -14.15 2.77 15.35
N THR A 61 -13.21 3.54 15.88
CA THR A 61 -11.84 3.62 15.34
C THR A 61 -11.11 2.29 15.44
N ILE A 62 -11.28 1.54 16.54
CA ILE A 62 -10.69 0.21 16.67
C ILE A 62 -11.28 -0.75 15.63
N LYS A 63 -12.60 -0.73 15.45
CA LYS A 63 -13.29 -1.56 14.46
C LYS A 63 -12.82 -1.24 13.04
N GLU A 64 -12.77 0.05 12.68
CA GLU A 64 -12.29 0.50 11.37
C GLU A 64 -10.82 0.13 11.15
N ALA A 65 -9.98 0.20 12.19
CA ALA A 65 -8.59 -0.26 12.09
C ALA A 65 -8.50 -1.76 11.85
N GLN A 66 -9.35 -2.58 12.48
CA GLN A 66 -9.41 -4.02 12.25
C GLN A 66 -9.87 -4.34 10.82
N GLU A 67 -10.97 -3.72 10.37
CA GLU A 67 -11.49 -3.89 9.00
C GLU A 67 -10.42 -3.51 7.96
N ASN A 68 -9.70 -2.40 8.17
CA ASN A 68 -8.61 -1.99 7.27
C ASN A 68 -7.44 -2.99 7.23
N ILE A 69 -7.16 -3.67 8.34
CA ILE A 69 -6.12 -4.71 8.39
C ILE A 69 -6.57 -5.93 7.60
N ASP A 70 -7.81 -6.37 7.79
CA ASP A 70 -8.38 -7.51 7.07
C ASP A 70 -8.42 -7.23 5.56
N ASP A 71 -8.91 -6.06 5.16
CA ASP A 71 -8.94 -5.61 3.77
C ASP A 71 -7.53 -5.55 3.15
N PHE A 72 -6.52 -5.15 3.91
CA PHE A 72 -5.14 -5.13 3.43
C PHE A 72 -4.65 -6.54 3.10
N TYR A 73 -4.86 -7.50 4.00
CA TYR A 73 -4.41 -8.88 3.78
C TYR A 73 -5.18 -9.57 2.66
N ASP A 74 -6.48 -9.35 2.56
CA ASP A 74 -7.29 -9.89 1.46
C ASP A 74 -6.84 -9.32 0.11
N ASN A 75 -6.64 -8.01 0.03
CA ASN A 75 -6.15 -7.37 -1.19
C ASN A 75 -4.73 -7.83 -1.56
N TYR A 76 -3.84 -7.96 -0.57
CA TYR A 76 -2.48 -8.44 -0.77
C TYR A 76 -2.45 -9.88 -1.29
N ASN A 77 -3.17 -10.78 -0.63
CA ASN A 77 -3.23 -12.19 -1.01
C ASN A 77 -3.84 -12.34 -2.41
N ASN A 78 -4.95 -11.65 -2.69
CA ASN A 78 -5.56 -11.64 -4.02
C ASN A 78 -4.61 -11.14 -5.10
N LYS A 79 -3.83 -10.09 -4.82
CA LYS A 79 -2.87 -9.54 -5.77
C LYS A 79 -1.70 -10.50 -6.00
N LYS A 80 -1.15 -11.06 -4.92
CA LYS A 80 -0.06 -12.05 -4.97
C LYS A 80 -0.49 -13.27 -5.78
N ASP A 81 -1.67 -13.82 -5.53
CA ASP A 81 -2.15 -15.02 -6.23
C ASP A 81 -2.40 -14.73 -7.72
N LYS A 82 -2.94 -13.55 -8.06
CA LYS A 82 -3.06 -13.10 -9.45
C LYS A 82 -1.71 -12.95 -10.14
N GLU A 83 -0.71 -12.38 -9.47
CA GLU A 83 0.64 -12.24 -10.01
C GLU A 83 1.31 -13.61 -10.22
N ILE A 84 1.20 -14.53 -9.26
CA ILE A 84 1.69 -15.90 -9.39
C ILE A 84 1.01 -16.62 -10.56
N ALA A 85 -0.32 -16.53 -10.65
CA ALA A 85 -1.08 -17.13 -11.74
C ALA A 85 -0.68 -16.54 -13.11
N LYS A 86 -0.46 -15.23 -13.17
CA LYS A 86 0.03 -14.55 -14.38
C LYS A 86 1.42 -15.04 -14.77
N THR A 87 2.39 -15.06 -13.84
CA THR A 87 3.74 -15.54 -14.12
C THR A 87 3.75 -17.00 -14.55
N LYS A 88 2.91 -17.84 -13.94
CA LYS A 88 2.75 -19.25 -14.35
C LYS A 88 2.22 -19.35 -15.78
N ARG A 89 1.17 -18.60 -16.11
CA ARG A 89 0.62 -18.55 -17.48
C ARG A 89 1.65 -18.06 -18.49
N GLU A 90 2.38 -16.99 -18.17
CA GLU A 90 3.44 -16.47 -19.03
C GLU A 90 4.58 -17.47 -19.23
N ALA A 91 4.94 -18.23 -18.19
CA ALA A 91 5.93 -19.30 -18.29
C ALA A 91 5.44 -20.46 -19.17
N GLU A 92 4.18 -20.88 -19.01
CA GLU A 92 3.55 -21.90 -19.86
C GLU A 92 3.46 -21.43 -21.33
N GLU A 93 3.06 -20.18 -21.57
CA GLU A 93 3.04 -19.58 -22.90
C GLU A 93 4.44 -19.46 -23.50
N PHE A 94 5.44 -19.12 -22.70
CA PHE A 94 6.82 -19.05 -23.15
C PHE A 94 7.35 -20.44 -23.55
N LEU A 95 7.07 -21.47 -22.75
CA LEU A 95 7.44 -22.85 -23.07
C LEU A 95 6.72 -23.35 -24.31
N ALA A 96 5.41 -23.10 -24.43
CA ALA A 96 4.62 -23.46 -25.60
C ALA A 96 5.15 -22.76 -26.87
N ASN A 97 5.43 -21.46 -26.81
CA ASN A 97 6.02 -20.72 -27.93
C ASN A 97 7.41 -21.24 -28.31
N ARG A 98 8.22 -21.66 -27.32
CA ARG A 98 9.55 -22.25 -27.57
C ARG A 98 9.43 -23.61 -28.26
N ASP A 99 8.51 -24.45 -27.81
CA ASP A 99 8.31 -25.79 -28.35
C ASP A 99 7.67 -25.71 -29.76
N ASP A 100 6.73 -24.78 -29.99
CA ASP A 100 6.19 -24.48 -31.33
C ASP A 100 7.26 -23.89 -32.28
N THR A 101 8.14 -23.02 -31.78
CA THR A 101 9.30 -22.52 -32.53
C THR A 101 10.26 -23.65 -32.93
N THR A 102 10.27 -24.76 -32.21
CA THR A 102 11.12 -25.92 -32.51
C THR A 102 10.42 -26.91 -33.45
N ALA A 103 9.09 -26.98 -33.44
CA ALA A 103 8.31 -28.04 -34.07
C ALA A 103 7.90 -27.78 -35.54
N GLY A 104 7.93 -26.54 -36.05
CA GLY A 104 7.44 -26.23 -37.40
C GLY A 104 8.27 -25.20 -38.18
N GLY A 105 8.52 -25.50 -39.47
CA GLY A 105 9.17 -24.60 -40.42
C GLY A 105 10.56 -25.04 -40.90
N THR A 106 11.11 -24.28 -41.86
CA THR A 106 12.48 -24.50 -42.35
C THR A 106 13.48 -24.18 -41.23
N SER A 107 14.70 -24.74 -41.28
CA SER A 107 15.74 -24.44 -40.28
C SER A 107 16.05 -22.94 -40.17
N TRP A 108 15.85 -22.18 -41.25
CA TRP A 108 16.03 -20.74 -41.32
C TRP A 108 14.89 -19.94 -40.64
N GLU A 109 13.65 -20.42 -40.67
CA GLU A 109 12.56 -19.82 -39.91
C GLU A 109 12.80 -19.93 -38.40
N ARG A 110 13.38 -21.04 -37.93
CA ARG A 110 13.77 -21.21 -36.52
C ARG A 110 14.87 -20.22 -36.12
N ILE A 111 15.91 -20.10 -36.95
CA ILE A 111 17.00 -19.14 -36.72
C ILE A 111 16.47 -17.71 -36.69
N ALA A 112 15.57 -17.34 -37.61
CA ALA A 112 14.99 -16.01 -37.67
C ALA A 112 14.09 -15.66 -36.47
N LYS A 113 13.46 -16.65 -35.81
CA LYS A 113 12.71 -16.45 -34.57
C LYS A 113 13.62 -16.24 -33.34
N LEU A 114 14.82 -16.83 -33.35
CA LEU A 114 15.79 -16.72 -32.24
C LEU A 114 16.68 -15.46 -32.31
N VAL A 115 16.90 -14.94 -33.52
CA VAL A 115 17.78 -13.79 -33.76
C VAL A 115 16.98 -12.50 -33.92
N ASP A 116 17.43 -11.42 -33.29
CA ASP A 116 16.84 -10.09 -33.45
C ASP A 116 17.15 -9.50 -34.84
N LEU A 117 16.19 -9.66 -35.75
CA LEU A 117 16.25 -9.12 -37.12
C LEU A 117 15.67 -7.70 -37.22
N SER A 118 15.39 -7.00 -36.11
CA SER A 118 14.82 -5.64 -36.15
C SER A 118 15.80 -4.57 -36.64
N GLY A 119 17.10 -4.86 -36.58
CA GLY A 119 18.15 -3.92 -36.96
C GLY A 119 18.27 -2.70 -36.03
N LYS A 120 17.64 -2.73 -34.86
CA LYS A 120 17.66 -1.63 -33.91
C LYS A 120 18.85 -1.72 -32.94
N GLY A 121 19.41 -0.56 -32.61
CA GLY A 121 20.48 -0.40 -31.62
C GLY A 121 21.85 -0.93 -32.06
N VAL A 122 22.78 -1.01 -31.10
CA VAL A 122 24.19 -1.39 -31.31
C VAL A 122 24.34 -2.80 -31.90
N LYS A 123 23.37 -3.68 -31.61
CA LYS A 123 23.30 -5.04 -32.16
C LYS A 123 22.85 -5.07 -33.63
N GLY A 124 22.08 -4.05 -34.05
CA GLY A 124 21.57 -3.89 -35.41
C GLY A 124 22.64 -3.55 -36.46
N GLY A 125 23.77 -2.99 -36.05
CA GLY A 125 24.79 -2.50 -36.99
C GLY A 125 24.29 -1.29 -37.80
N ALA A 126 25.22 -0.39 -38.12
CA ALA A 126 24.90 0.79 -38.93
C ALA A 126 24.56 0.41 -40.37
N SER A 127 23.90 1.33 -41.08
CA SER A 127 23.59 1.17 -42.50
C SER A 127 24.87 0.94 -43.31
N GLY A 128 24.91 -0.10 -44.15
CA GLY A 128 26.07 -0.51 -44.93
C GLY A 128 27.04 -1.48 -44.23
N SER A 129 26.82 -1.81 -42.95
CA SER A 129 27.69 -2.74 -42.20
C SER A 129 27.50 -4.20 -42.60
N GLU A 130 28.51 -5.03 -42.31
CA GLU A 130 28.46 -6.48 -42.49
C GLU A 130 27.29 -7.11 -41.72
N LYS A 131 26.95 -6.53 -40.56
CA LYS A 131 25.80 -6.94 -39.75
C LYS A 131 24.47 -6.69 -40.45
N GLN A 132 24.35 -5.61 -41.24
CA GLN A 132 23.16 -5.40 -42.07
C GLN A 132 23.11 -6.43 -43.20
N ARG A 133 24.21 -6.66 -43.91
CA ARG A 133 24.28 -7.65 -44.99
C ARG A 133 23.94 -9.06 -44.49
N PHE A 134 24.41 -9.42 -43.30
CA PHE A 134 24.09 -10.69 -42.66
C PHE A 134 22.59 -10.80 -42.31
N ARG A 135 21.96 -9.72 -41.84
CA ARG A 135 20.51 -9.69 -41.59
C ARG A 135 19.71 -9.86 -42.88
N GLU A 136 20.11 -9.18 -43.95
CA GLU A 136 19.47 -9.31 -45.27
C GLU A 136 19.56 -10.74 -45.80
N LEU A 137 20.73 -11.39 -45.63
CA LEU A 137 20.92 -12.80 -45.95
C LEU A 137 19.98 -13.70 -45.14
N LEU A 138 19.87 -13.51 -43.82
CA LEU A 138 18.97 -14.29 -42.97
C LEU A 138 17.49 -14.09 -43.36
N LEU A 139 17.09 -12.87 -43.74
CA LEU A 139 15.73 -12.59 -44.21
C LEU A 139 15.44 -13.25 -45.57
N SER A 140 16.45 -13.34 -46.45
CA SER A 140 16.36 -14.05 -47.73
C SER A 140 16.19 -15.54 -47.51
N LEU A 141 17.04 -16.15 -46.69
CA LEU A 141 17.04 -17.58 -46.40
C LEU A 141 15.77 -18.03 -45.66
N ARG A 142 15.18 -17.15 -44.85
CA ARG A 142 13.88 -17.41 -44.20
C ARG A 142 12.74 -17.61 -45.22
N LYS A 143 12.75 -16.88 -46.34
CA LYS A 143 11.68 -16.87 -47.34
C LYS A 143 11.90 -17.89 -48.47
N ASP A 144 13.05 -18.54 -48.50
CA ASP A 144 13.44 -19.45 -49.58
C ASP A 144 13.15 -20.91 -49.18
N ASP A 145 12.13 -21.48 -49.81
CA ASP A 145 11.71 -22.87 -49.61
C ASP A 145 12.74 -23.90 -50.11
N LYS A 146 13.71 -23.48 -50.94
CA LYS A 146 14.82 -24.33 -51.43
C LYS A 146 16.13 -24.06 -50.70
N ALA A 147 16.12 -23.27 -49.64
CA ALA A 147 17.32 -22.99 -48.88
C ALA A 147 17.94 -24.30 -48.33
N PRO A 148 19.29 -24.39 -48.26
CA PRO A 148 19.95 -25.55 -47.67
C PRO A 148 19.48 -25.73 -46.21
N GLY A 149 18.96 -26.92 -45.88
CA GLY A 149 18.35 -27.22 -44.58
C GLY A 149 16.85 -26.86 -44.46
N ALA A 150 16.19 -26.49 -45.57
CA ALA A 150 14.73 -26.28 -45.64
C ALA A 150 13.94 -27.60 -45.68
N THR A 151 14.45 -28.61 -46.39
CA THR A 151 13.98 -30.00 -46.29
C THR A 151 14.75 -30.66 -45.15
N GLY A 152 14.08 -30.98 -44.05
CA GLY A 152 14.71 -31.60 -42.87
C GLY A 152 15.55 -32.84 -43.20
N TYR A 153 16.61 -33.07 -42.42
CA TYR A 153 17.29 -34.37 -42.33
C TYR A 153 16.50 -35.30 -41.40
#